data_AF-A0A480A8C7-F1
#
_entry.id   AF-A0A480A8C7-F1
#
_cell.length_a   1.000
_cell.length_b   1.000
_cell.length_c   1.000
_cell.angle_alpha   90.00
_cell.angle_beta   90.00
_cell.angle_gamma   90.00
#
_symmetry.space_group_name_H-M   'P 1'
#
loop_
_entity.id
_entity.type
_entity.pdbx_description
1 polymer ?
#
loop_
_entity_poly.entity_id
_entity_poly.type
_entity_poly.pdbx_seq_one_letter_code
_entity_poly.pdbx_strand_id
1 'polypeptide(L)'
;MKLKTLSLLAGTLALTLIATPFAVQAQNNPPLPQPGQELQKRGLFKHLNLTSEQKAKMKEIHTNTRAQVDAILTTEQKNQLKTAMEKRKAERQQRQGQHHSGHEKKGDIFNSLNLTDKQKDQIKQIHDSERQKMQAILTPQQQAQMKKFRGEMRFHHQQRNPQ
;
A
#
# COMPACT_ATOMS: atom_id res chain seq x y z
N MET A 1 10.71 -21.51 -48.58
CA MET A 1 9.77 -20.67 -47.79
C MET A 1 8.72 -21.59 -47.17
N LYS A 2 8.52 -21.54 -45.85
CA LYS A 2 7.58 -22.42 -45.14
C LYS A 2 6.48 -21.56 -44.52
N LEU A 3 5.26 -21.62 -45.08
CA LEU A 3 4.08 -20.94 -44.56
C LEU A 3 3.47 -21.80 -43.44
N LYS A 4 3.25 -21.19 -42.27
CA LYS A 4 2.53 -21.80 -41.15
C LYS A 4 1.07 -21.37 -41.23
N THR A 5 0.17 -22.33 -41.29
CA THR A 5 -1.29 -22.14 -41.35
C THR A 5 -1.83 -21.65 -40.01
N LEU A 6 -2.55 -20.53 -40.04
CA LEU A 6 -3.38 -20.02 -38.94
C LEU A 6 -4.56 -20.96 -38.71
N SER A 7 -4.61 -21.62 -37.55
CA SER A 7 -5.79 -22.33 -37.09
C SER A 7 -6.65 -21.38 -36.27
N LEU A 8 -7.77 -20.97 -36.86
CA LEU A 8 -8.84 -20.18 -36.27
C LEU A 8 -9.83 -21.17 -35.67
N LEU A 9 -9.75 -21.41 -34.36
CA LEU A 9 -10.69 -22.29 -33.66
C LEU A 9 -11.62 -21.43 -32.82
N ALA A 10 -12.77 -21.13 -33.41
CA ALA A 10 -13.95 -20.65 -32.73
C ALA A 10 -14.44 -21.73 -31.76
N GLY A 11 -14.51 -21.39 -30.47
CA GLY A 11 -15.13 -22.21 -29.43
C GLY A 11 -16.07 -21.32 -28.62
N THR A 12 -17.36 -21.47 -28.88
CA THR A 12 -18.47 -20.77 -28.21
C THR A 12 -18.51 -21.13 -26.71
N LEU A 13 -18.30 -20.14 -25.84
CA LEU A 13 -18.68 -20.24 -24.42
C LEU A 13 -20.04 -19.58 -24.23
N ALA A 14 -21.11 -20.38 -24.18
CA ALA A 14 -22.38 -19.94 -23.62
C ALA A 14 -22.23 -19.86 -22.09
N LEU A 15 -21.77 -18.72 -21.59
CA LEU A 15 -21.78 -18.43 -20.16
C LEU A 15 -23.17 -17.89 -19.78
N THR A 16 -24.06 -18.78 -19.34
CA THR A 16 -25.27 -18.37 -18.64
C THR A 16 -24.90 -17.83 -17.27
N LEU A 17 -24.77 -16.51 -17.15
CA LEU A 17 -24.63 -15.82 -15.87
C LEU A 17 -26.01 -15.80 -15.19
N ILE A 18 -26.24 -16.73 -14.26
CA ILE A 18 -27.31 -16.57 -13.26
C ILE A 18 -26.83 -15.44 -12.33
N ALA A 19 -27.26 -14.22 -12.62
CA ALA A 19 -27.08 -13.10 -11.70
C ALA A 19 -28.05 -13.28 -10.54
N THR A 20 -27.60 -13.90 -9.44
CA THR A 20 -28.30 -13.75 -8.17
C THR A 20 -28.18 -12.28 -7.75
N PRO A 21 -29.30 -11.57 -7.54
CA PRO A 21 -29.21 -10.26 -6.91
C PRO A 21 -28.81 -10.50 -5.46
N PHE A 22 -27.55 -10.20 -5.13
CA PHE A 22 -27.21 -9.92 -3.74
C PHE A 22 -27.98 -8.65 -3.36
N ALA A 23 -29.16 -8.83 -2.78
CA ALA A 23 -29.78 -7.79 -1.98
C ALA A 23 -28.84 -7.54 -0.80
N VAL A 24 -27.98 -6.53 -0.92
CA VAL A 24 -27.24 -5.99 0.20
C VAL A 24 -28.26 -5.33 1.10
N GLN A 25 -28.76 -6.08 2.09
CA GLN A 25 -29.42 -5.48 3.24
C GLN A 25 -28.40 -4.54 3.89
N ALA A 26 -28.62 -3.24 3.73
CA ALA A 26 -27.90 -2.19 4.42
C ALA A 26 -28.14 -2.33 5.93
N GLN A 27 -27.30 -3.10 6.58
CA GLN A 27 -27.33 -3.33 8.01
C GLN A 27 -26.68 -2.12 8.70
N ASN A 28 -27.52 -1.23 9.22
CA ASN A 28 -27.27 -0.23 10.27
C ASN A 28 -25.81 0.21 10.43
N ASN A 29 -25.38 1.17 9.60
CA ASN A 29 -24.15 1.92 9.89
C ASN A 29 -24.35 2.75 11.17
N PRO A 30 -23.43 2.69 12.16
CA PRO A 30 -23.38 3.75 13.16
C PRO A 30 -23.08 5.09 12.46
N PRO A 31 -23.61 6.21 12.97
CA PRO A 31 -23.39 7.52 12.35
C PRO A 31 -21.90 7.82 12.22
N LEU A 32 -21.49 8.29 11.04
CA LEU A 32 -20.15 8.80 10.79
C LEU A 32 -19.84 9.94 11.80
N PRO A 33 -18.69 9.91 12.49
CA PRO A 33 -18.21 11.06 13.23
C PRO A 33 -18.03 12.26 12.28
N GLN A 34 -18.46 13.45 12.74
CA GLN A 34 -18.40 14.69 11.97
C GLN A 34 -16.96 14.99 11.50
N PRO A 35 -16.77 15.43 10.23
CA PRO A 35 -15.45 15.75 9.70
C PRO A 35 -15.01 17.11 10.25
N GLY A 36 -14.13 17.11 11.26
CA GLY A 36 -13.66 18.37 11.84
C GLY A 36 -12.29 18.30 12.48
N GLN A 37 -12.03 17.35 13.38
CA GLN A 37 -10.86 17.50 14.27
C GLN A 37 -10.07 16.21 14.58
N GLU A 38 -10.52 15.03 14.12
CA GLU A 38 -9.85 13.76 14.43
C GLU A 38 -9.24 13.05 13.20
N LEU A 39 -9.11 13.73 12.07
CA LEU A 39 -8.47 13.16 10.87
C LEU A 39 -6.94 13.27 10.90
N GLN A 40 -6.37 13.74 12.00
CA GLN A 40 -4.93 13.87 12.17
C GLN A 40 -4.37 12.61 12.84
N LYS A 41 -3.60 11.83 12.08
CA LYS A 41 -2.58 10.86 12.55
C LYS A 41 -3.00 9.41 12.82
N ARG A 42 -4.22 8.97 12.52
CA ARG A 42 -4.52 7.52 12.43
C ARG A 42 -4.63 7.14 10.96
N GLY A 43 -3.61 6.42 10.45
CA GLY A 43 -3.40 6.17 9.02
C GLY A 43 -4.66 5.76 8.26
N LEU A 44 -4.78 6.26 7.03
CA LEU A 44 -5.91 6.07 6.09
C LEU A 44 -6.59 4.71 6.18
N PHE A 45 -5.81 3.63 6.29
CA PHE A 45 -6.29 2.25 6.38
C PHE A 45 -7.12 1.92 7.63
N LYS A 46 -6.95 2.64 8.75
CA LYS A 46 -7.75 2.43 9.97
C LYS A 46 -9.21 2.83 9.79
N HIS A 47 -9.50 3.75 8.86
CA HIS A 47 -10.86 4.25 8.60
C HIS A 47 -11.61 3.41 7.56
N LEU A 48 -10.96 2.42 6.95
CA LEU A 48 -11.55 1.56 5.90
C LEU A 48 -12.29 0.34 6.45
N ASN A 49 -12.33 0.15 7.79
CA ASN A 49 -12.95 -1.00 8.44
C ASN A 49 -12.52 -2.34 7.82
N LEU A 50 -11.22 -2.51 7.60
CA LEU A 50 -10.66 -3.70 6.94
C LEU A 50 -10.98 -4.98 7.74
N THR A 51 -11.43 -6.02 7.04
CA THR A 51 -11.69 -7.34 7.62
C THR A 51 -10.38 -7.99 8.09
N SER A 52 -10.48 -9.01 8.95
CA SER A 52 -9.33 -9.82 9.39
C SER A 52 -8.62 -10.47 8.20
N GLU A 53 -9.38 -10.99 7.23
CA GLU A 53 -8.85 -11.60 6.02
C GLU A 53 -8.11 -10.58 5.14
N GLN A 54 -8.68 -9.39 4.93
CA GLN A 54 -8.02 -8.32 4.18
C GLN A 54 -6.69 -7.93 4.85
N LYS A 55 -6.67 -7.78 6.18
CA LYS A 55 -5.45 -7.49 6.95
C LYS A 55 -4.40 -8.60 6.80
N ALA A 56 -4.82 -9.86 6.80
CA ALA A 56 -3.91 -10.99 6.60
C ALA A 56 -3.26 -10.96 5.21
N LYS A 57 -4.06 -10.79 4.15
CA LYS A 57 -3.56 -10.67 2.77
C LYS A 57 -2.61 -9.47 2.59
N MET A 58 -2.95 -8.34 3.20
CA MET A 58 -2.06 -7.16 3.20
C MET A 58 -0.71 -7.45 3.89
N LYS A 59 -0.72 -8.13 5.04
CA LYS A 59 0.51 -8.52 5.74
C LYS A 59 1.36 -9.47 4.91
N GLU A 60 0.74 -10.40 4.21
CA GLU A 60 1.42 -11.31 3.30
C GLU A 60 2.09 -10.53 2.15
N ILE A 61 1.36 -9.64 1.48
CA ILE A 61 1.89 -8.79 0.41
C ILE A 61 3.08 -7.96 0.91
N HIS A 62 2.97 -7.34 2.08
CA HIS A 62 4.08 -6.57 2.66
C HIS A 62 5.31 -7.45 2.96
N THR A 63 5.09 -8.68 3.42
CA THR A 63 6.18 -9.63 3.71
C THR A 63 6.90 -10.04 2.42
N ASN A 64 6.13 -10.38 1.39
CA ASN A 64 6.66 -10.75 0.07
C ASN A 64 7.39 -9.57 -0.59
N THR A 65 6.82 -8.36 -0.53
CA THR A 65 7.44 -7.13 -1.03
C THR A 65 8.78 -6.89 -0.35
N ARG A 66 8.84 -7.04 0.99
CA ARG A 66 10.09 -6.88 1.74
C ARG A 66 11.15 -7.89 1.30
N ALA A 67 10.77 -9.14 1.08
CA ALA A 67 11.70 -10.16 0.59
C ALA A 67 12.24 -9.83 -0.82
N GLN A 68 11.39 -9.33 -1.72
CA GLN A 68 11.81 -8.92 -3.07
C GLN A 68 12.77 -7.72 -3.03
N VAL A 69 12.49 -6.73 -2.18
CA VAL A 69 13.41 -5.59 -1.99
C VAL A 69 14.73 -6.05 -1.40
N ASP A 70 14.70 -6.94 -0.40
CA ASP A 70 15.93 -7.48 0.21
C ASP A 70 16.78 -8.25 -0.81
N ALA A 71 16.17 -8.94 -1.77
CA ALA A 71 16.90 -9.64 -2.83
C ALA A 71 17.66 -8.71 -3.80
N ILE A 72 17.30 -7.42 -3.87
CA ILE A 72 17.97 -6.42 -4.72
C ILE A 72 19.22 -5.83 -4.05
N LEU A 73 19.27 -5.84 -2.72
CA LEU A 73 20.35 -5.21 -1.95
C LEU A 73 21.59 -6.10 -1.90
N THR A 74 22.77 -5.46 -1.92
CA THR A 74 24.03 -6.16 -1.66
C THR A 74 24.15 -6.54 -0.19
N THR A 75 25.03 -7.50 0.13
CA THR A 75 25.30 -7.89 1.53
C THR A 75 25.70 -6.69 2.39
N GLU A 76 26.52 -5.78 1.85
CA GLU A 76 26.92 -4.56 2.57
C GLU A 76 25.72 -3.64 2.83
N GLN A 77 24.87 -3.40 1.83
CA GLN A 77 23.67 -2.58 1.99
C GLN A 77 22.68 -3.18 2.99
N LYS A 78 22.54 -4.51 3.03
CA LYS A 78 21.72 -5.21 4.04
C LYS A 78 22.25 -4.99 5.44
N ASN A 79 23.57 -5.07 5.63
CA ASN A 79 24.20 -4.82 6.92
C ASN A 79 23.98 -3.37 7.38
N GLN A 80 24.22 -2.39 6.49
CA GLN A 80 23.95 -0.98 6.78
C GLN A 80 22.48 -0.74 7.16
N LEU A 81 21.55 -1.31 6.41
CA LEU A 81 20.12 -1.22 6.69
C LEU A 81 19.78 -1.82 8.06
N LYS A 82 20.33 -2.99 8.39
CA LYS A 82 20.14 -3.66 9.69
C LYS A 82 20.65 -2.78 10.84
N THR A 83 21.88 -2.27 10.75
CA THR A 83 22.46 -1.36 11.76
C THR A 83 21.63 -0.10 11.93
N ALA A 84 21.18 0.52 10.85
CA ALA A 84 20.33 1.71 10.91
C ALA A 84 18.98 1.42 11.58
N MET A 85 18.38 0.25 11.31
CA MET A 85 17.14 -0.18 11.96
C MET A 85 17.34 -0.45 13.46
N GLU A 86 18.44 -1.08 13.86
CA GLU A 86 18.77 -1.37 15.25
C GLU A 86 19.01 -0.09 16.04
N LYS A 87 19.82 0.84 15.50
CA LYS A 87 20.03 2.17 16.09
C LYS A 87 18.70 2.89 16.32
N ARG A 88 17.82 2.88 15.32
CA ARG A 88 16.49 3.50 15.44
C ARG A 88 15.60 2.81 16.49
N LYS A 89 15.70 1.49 16.62
CA LYS A 89 14.98 0.74 17.65
C LYS A 89 15.46 1.15 19.04
N ALA A 90 16.77 1.25 19.23
CA ALA A 90 17.38 1.71 20.48
C ALA A 90 16.99 3.16 20.80
N GLU A 91 17.08 4.08 19.84
CA GLU A 91 16.65 5.48 20.00
C GLU A 91 15.17 5.57 20.42
N ARG A 92 14.29 4.73 19.84
CA ARG A 92 12.88 4.70 20.22
C ARG A 92 12.66 4.19 21.65
N GLN A 93 13.44 3.21 22.08
CA GLN A 93 13.37 2.66 23.44
C GLN A 93 13.88 3.67 24.48
N GLN A 94 14.91 4.45 24.14
CA GLN A 94 15.44 5.51 24.99
C GLN A 94 14.50 6.71 25.09
N ARG A 95 13.81 7.06 23.99
CA ARG A 95 12.82 8.15 23.96
C ARG A 95 11.44 7.64 24.37
N GLN A 96 11.32 7.21 25.62
CA GLN A 96 10.03 6.82 26.21
C GLN A 96 9.05 8.01 26.16
N GLY A 97 8.03 7.95 25.29
CA GLY A 97 6.85 8.82 25.36
C GLY A 97 6.80 10.06 24.45
N GLN A 98 7.89 10.48 23.81
CA GLN A 98 7.85 11.65 22.91
C GLN A 98 7.45 11.25 21.48
N HIS A 99 6.14 11.33 21.20
CA HIS A 99 5.51 11.14 19.88
C HIS A 99 5.99 12.17 18.84
N HIS A 100 7.22 12.02 18.35
CA HIS A 100 7.60 12.63 17.08
C HIS A 100 7.06 11.77 15.94
N SER A 101 6.43 12.40 14.95
CA SER A 101 5.92 11.78 13.74
C SER A 101 6.98 10.89 13.10
N GLY A 102 6.86 9.57 13.28
CA GLY A 102 7.84 8.58 12.83
C GLY A 102 8.03 8.46 11.32
N HIS A 103 7.49 9.39 10.54
CA HIS A 103 7.53 9.42 9.09
C HIS A 103 8.84 10.02 8.55
N GLU A 104 9.46 10.96 9.26
CA GLU A 104 10.61 11.69 8.71
C GLU A 104 11.84 10.79 8.51
N LYS A 105 12.15 9.87 9.43
CA LYS A 105 13.45 9.17 9.38
C LYS A 105 13.50 7.84 8.61
N LYS A 106 12.41 7.36 7.99
CA LYS A 106 12.42 6.03 7.30
C LYS A 106 12.93 6.15 5.85
N GLY A 107 12.56 7.22 5.15
CA GLY A 107 13.08 7.52 3.82
C GLY A 107 14.59 7.71 3.84
N ASP A 108 15.08 8.42 4.86
CA ASP A 108 16.51 8.73 5.05
C ASP A 108 17.39 7.49 5.12
N ILE A 109 16.92 6.42 5.78
CA ILE A 109 17.68 5.17 5.89
C ILE A 109 17.84 4.53 4.52
N PHE A 110 16.78 4.46 3.70
CA PHE A 110 16.87 3.89 2.35
C PHE A 110 17.74 4.76 1.43
N ASN A 111 17.66 6.08 1.57
CA ASN A 111 18.51 7.01 0.82
C ASN A 111 20.00 6.87 1.20
N SER A 112 20.31 6.50 2.44
CA SER A 112 21.69 6.28 2.91
C SER A 112 22.36 4.99 2.40
N LEU A 113 21.63 4.10 1.72
CA LEU A 113 22.18 2.83 1.21
C LEU A 113 22.98 2.97 -0.10
N ASN A 114 23.14 4.20 -0.60
CA ASN A 114 23.83 4.49 -1.87
C ASN A 114 23.35 3.57 -3.01
N LEU A 115 22.03 3.41 -3.13
CA LEU A 115 21.44 2.53 -4.15
C LEU A 115 21.80 3.02 -5.55
N THR A 116 22.14 2.08 -6.43
CA THR A 116 22.29 2.37 -7.86
C THR A 116 20.94 2.72 -8.48
N ASP A 117 20.93 3.45 -9.60
CA ASP A 117 19.68 3.83 -10.25
C ASP A 117 18.88 2.61 -10.72
N LYS A 118 19.57 1.55 -11.17
CA LYS A 118 18.93 0.26 -11.48
C LYS A 118 18.24 -0.35 -10.27
N GLN A 119 18.87 -0.34 -9.09
CA GLN A 119 18.24 -0.84 -7.86
C GLN A 119 17.02 0.01 -7.48
N LYS A 120 17.11 1.34 -7.59
CA LYS A 120 15.99 2.24 -7.32
C LYS A 120 14.80 1.95 -8.24
N ASP A 121 15.06 1.74 -9.53
CA ASP A 121 14.01 1.42 -10.51
C ASP A 121 13.33 0.10 -10.20
N GLN A 122 14.10 -0.94 -9.87
CA GLN A 122 13.54 -2.25 -9.50
C GLN A 122 12.69 -2.16 -8.21
N ILE A 123 13.19 -1.44 -7.19
CA ILE A 123 12.44 -1.22 -5.95
C ILE A 123 11.16 -0.43 -6.22
N LYS A 124 11.21 0.59 -7.08
CA LYS A 124 10.02 1.35 -7.50
C LYS A 124 9.00 0.44 -8.17
N GLN A 125 9.41 -0.42 -9.11
CA GLN A 125 8.52 -1.37 -9.77
C GLN A 125 7.86 -2.34 -8.78
N ILE A 126 8.62 -2.85 -7.80
CA ILE A 126 8.08 -3.70 -6.73
C ILE A 126 7.01 -2.97 -5.93
N HIS A 127 7.26 -1.73 -5.52
CA HIS A 127 6.28 -0.92 -4.79
C HIS A 127 5.07 -0.54 -5.65
N ASP A 128 5.25 -0.32 -6.95
CA ASP A 128 4.15 -0.07 -7.88
C ASP A 128 3.23 -1.31 -7.95
N SER A 129 3.81 -2.51 -8.07
CA SER A 129 3.10 -3.79 -8.04
C SER A 129 2.42 -4.06 -6.69
N GLU A 130 3.12 -3.81 -5.57
CA GLU A 130 2.56 -3.90 -4.22
C GLU A 130 1.30 -3.04 -4.09
N ARG A 131 1.35 -1.77 -4.54
CA ARG A 131 0.18 -0.88 -4.47
C ARG A 131 -1.01 -1.40 -5.25
N GLN A 132 -0.78 -1.97 -6.44
CA GLN A 132 -1.84 -2.58 -7.24
C GLN A 132 -2.48 -3.78 -6.53
N LYS A 133 -1.66 -4.69 -5.98
CA LYS A 133 -2.15 -5.86 -5.23
C LYS A 133 -2.93 -5.45 -3.98
N MET A 134 -2.44 -4.44 -3.25
CA MET A 134 -3.11 -3.89 -2.08
C MET A 134 -4.45 -3.26 -2.44
N GLN A 135 -4.54 -2.54 -3.56
CA GLN A 135 -5.79 -1.96 -4.03
C GLN A 135 -6.82 -3.03 -4.41
N ALA A 136 -6.37 -4.14 -5.01
CA ALA A 136 -7.24 -5.25 -5.41
C ALA A 136 -7.87 -5.99 -4.22
N ILE A 137 -7.31 -5.89 -3.01
CA ILE A 137 -7.90 -6.46 -1.79
C ILE A 137 -9.12 -5.66 -1.30
N LEU A 138 -9.20 -4.38 -1.66
CA LEU A 138 -10.22 -3.46 -1.16
C LEU A 138 -11.50 -3.56 -1.97
N THR A 139 -12.63 -3.41 -1.29
CA THR A 139 -13.94 -3.32 -1.95
C THR A 139 -14.06 -2.00 -2.75
N PRO A 140 -14.94 -1.92 -3.75
CA PRO A 140 -15.17 -0.68 -4.49
C PRO A 140 -15.49 0.52 -3.57
N GLN A 141 -16.27 0.28 -2.51
CA GLN A 141 -16.60 1.30 -1.51
C GLN A 141 -15.35 1.77 -0.72
N GLN A 142 -14.51 0.84 -0.26
CA GLN A 142 -13.25 1.17 0.42
C GLN A 142 -12.29 1.95 -0.50
N GLN A 143 -12.22 1.58 -1.79
CA GLN A 143 -11.42 2.31 -2.77
C GLN A 143 -11.94 3.74 -3.01
N ALA A 144 -13.26 3.93 -3.08
CA ALA A 144 -13.87 5.25 -3.20
C ALA A 144 -13.55 6.12 -1.98
N GLN A 145 -13.65 5.56 -0.77
CA GLN A 145 -13.29 6.25 0.47
C GLN A 145 -11.81 6.67 0.49
N MET A 146 -10.90 5.80 0.02
CA MET A 146 -9.48 6.15 -0.13
C MET A 146 -9.26 7.31 -1.10
N LYS A 147 -9.95 7.33 -2.25
CA LYS A 147 -9.82 8.42 -3.23
C LYS A 147 -10.28 9.74 -2.64
N LYS A 148 -11.41 9.75 -1.93
CA LYS A 148 -11.94 10.94 -1.24
C LYS A 148 -10.92 11.51 -0.25
N PHE A 149 -10.43 10.66 0.67
CA PHE A 149 -9.44 11.06 1.65
C PHE A 149 -8.16 11.60 1.01
N ARG A 150 -7.68 10.96 -0.08
CA ARG A 150 -6.50 11.44 -0.81
C ARG A 150 -6.72 12.82 -1.40
N GLY A 151 -7.93 13.10 -1.90
CA GLY A 151 -8.34 14.43 -2.36
C GLY A 151 -8.31 15.45 -1.23
N GLU A 152 -8.94 15.14 -0.09
CA GLU A 152 -8.96 16.00 1.10
C GLU A 152 -7.55 16.31 1.61
N MET A 153 -6.68 15.30 1.71
CA MET A 153 -5.29 15.49 2.14
C MET A 153 -4.50 16.39 1.19
N ARG A 154 -4.68 16.24 -0.13
CA ARG A 154 -4.05 17.12 -1.13
C ARG A 154 -4.54 18.56 -0.99
N PHE A 155 -5.84 18.76 -0.83
CA PHE A 155 -6.44 20.06 -0.63
C PHE A 155 -5.92 20.75 0.64
N HIS A 156 -5.83 20.02 1.75
CA HIS A 156 -5.24 20.54 2.98
C HIS A 156 -3.76 20.89 2.85
N HIS A 157 -2.99 20.12 2.06
CA HIS A 157 -1.59 20.45 1.82
C HIS A 157 -1.43 21.74 1.01
N GLN A 158 -2.28 21.95 0.00
CA GLN A 158 -2.28 23.17 -0.82
C GLN A 158 -2.67 24.41 -0.01
N GLN A 159 -3.65 24.30 0.89
CA GLN A 159 -4.03 25.43 1.76
C GLN A 159 -2.97 25.81 2.79
N ARG A 160 -2.19 24.84 3.28
CA ARG A 160 -1.15 25.08 4.29
C ARG A 160 0.17 25.60 3.71
N ASN A 161 0.33 25.52 2.39
CA ASN A 161 1.51 25.99 1.69
C ASN A 161 1.08 26.68 0.38
N PRO A 162 0.38 27.82 0.45
CA PRO A 162 0.10 28.62 -0.74
C PRO A 162 1.43 29.08 -1.35
N GLN A 163 1.58 28.89 -2.66
CA GLN A 163 2.75 29.39 -3.39
C GLN A 163 2.77 30.92 -3.44
#